data_AF-A0A966P8P2-F1
#
_entry.id   AF-A0A966P8P2-F1
#
_cell.length_a   1.000
_cell.length_b   1.000
_cell.length_c   1.000
_cell.angle_alpha   90.00
_cell.angle_beta   90.00
_cell.angle_gamma   90.00
#
_symmetry.space_group_name_H-M   'P 1'
#
loop_
_entity.id
_entity.type
_entity.pdbx_description
1 polymer ?
#
loop_
_entity_poly.entity_id
_entity_poly.type
_entity_poly.pdbx_seq_one_letter_code
_entity_poly.pdbx_strand_id
1 'polypeptide(L)'
;MSNQIETFIEVKLSERNQVNVLFRYILIVPVLIFAAAFSPNSTEWAGIGIGVIVLPVLLAIVFRSVYPSYALRFNQAILELSTRITAYALLLNDNYPSIEGNSSVRVLFPEVDGGKKLNRLLPLVKWLLAIPLYIVGIIYTIYGLIMLIVGWFAVIFTRELPQACAEVLLGVTRFWNRVLGYAFLLVTDEYPSFTLKE
;
A
#
# COMPACT_ATOMS: atom_id res chain seq x y z
N MET A 1 10.25 -16.42 8.66
CA MET A 1 9.80 -15.06 8.29
C MET A 1 9.26 -15.14 6.88
N SER A 2 8.15 -14.48 6.59
CA SER A 2 7.59 -14.46 5.24
C SER A 2 8.57 -13.76 4.29
N ASN A 3 8.76 -14.25 3.06
CA ASN A 3 9.55 -13.52 2.06
C ASN A 3 8.70 -12.44 1.34
N GLN A 4 7.61 -11.98 1.96
CA GLN A 4 6.71 -10.97 1.42
C GLN A 4 6.73 -9.69 2.25
N ILE A 5 6.10 -8.64 1.72
CA ILE A 5 5.91 -7.39 2.45
C ILE A 5 4.89 -7.61 3.57
N GLU A 6 5.27 -7.29 4.80
CA GLU A 6 4.40 -7.35 5.97
C GLU A 6 3.91 -5.93 6.30
N THR A 7 2.60 -5.76 6.46
CA THR A 7 1.98 -4.44 6.73
C THR A 7 1.26 -4.45 8.08
N PHE A 8 1.77 -3.61 8.98
CA PHE A 8 1.24 -3.40 10.32
C PHE A 8 0.52 -2.06 10.37
N ILE A 9 -0.76 -2.09 10.72
CA ILE A 9 -1.58 -0.89 10.90
C ILE A 9 -2.27 -1.04 12.25
N GLU A 10 -2.06 -0.07 13.13
CA GLU A 10 -2.79 0.07 14.37
C GLU A 10 -4.20 0.55 14.05
N VAL A 11 -5.18 -0.34 14.17
CA VAL A 11 -6.58 -0.07 13.84
C VAL A 11 -7.30 0.46 15.07
N LYS A 12 -7.89 1.66 14.96
CA LYS A 12 -8.73 2.24 16.01
C LYS A 12 -10.22 1.97 15.70
N LEU A 13 -10.86 1.16 16.55
CA LEU A 13 -12.25 0.74 16.36
C LEU A 13 -13.25 1.64 17.09
N SER A 14 -12.96 2.05 18.33
CA SER A 14 -13.89 2.78 19.20
C SER A 14 -13.49 4.25 19.43
N GLU A 15 -14.43 5.02 19.99
CA GLU A 15 -14.23 6.43 20.40
C GLU A 15 -13.70 7.33 19.28
N ARG A 16 -14.33 7.24 18.10
CA ARG A 16 -13.92 7.99 16.92
C ARG A 16 -14.58 9.37 16.88
N ASN A 17 -13.82 10.35 16.40
CA ASN A 17 -14.33 11.71 16.18
C ASN A 17 -15.12 11.79 14.86
N GLN A 18 -16.44 11.94 14.97
CA GLN A 18 -17.38 12.00 13.85
C GLN A 18 -17.07 13.15 12.88
N VAL A 19 -16.69 14.33 13.41
CA VAL A 19 -16.44 15.52 12.59
C VAL A 19 -15.20 15.30 11.72
N ASN A 20 -14.13 14.74 12.30
CA ASN A 20 -12.92 14.40 11.55
C ASN A 20 -13.18 13.32 10.49
N VAL A 21 -14.10 12.39 10.75
CA VAL A 21 -14.48 11.33 9.80
C VAL A 21 -15.33 11.90 8.66
N LEU A 22 -16.26 12.81 8.98
CA LEU A 22 -17.10 13.49 8.00
C LEU A 22 -16.26 14.32 7.02
N PHE A 23 -15.33 15.13 7.53
CA PHE A 23 -14.46 15.98 6.72
C PHE A 23 -13.16 15.32 6.26
N ARG A 24 -13.01 14.02 6.48
CA ARG A 24 -11.75 13.29 6.25
C ARG A 24 -11.19 13.46 4.84
N TYR A 25 -12.06 13.39 3.84
CA TYR A 25 -11.67 13.55 2.43
C TYR A 25 -11.26 14.97 2.07
N ILE A 26 -11.65 15.98 2.86
CA ILE A 26 -11.15 17.36 2.71
C ILE A 26 -9.81 17.49 3.45
N LEU A 27 -9.72 16.94 4.66
CA LEU A 27 -8.50 17.00 5.48
C LEU A 27 -7.30 16.31 4.83
N ILE A 28 -7.53 15.23 4.08
CA ILE A 28 -6.46 14.48 3.42
C ILE A 28 -5.86 15.22 2.22
N VAL A 29 -6.56 16.21 1.64
CA VAL A 29 -6.17 16.88 0.38
C VAL A 29 -4.73 17.44 0.41
N PRO A 30 -4.27 18.16 1.45
CA PRO A 30 -2.90 18.70 1.48
C PRO A 30 -1.83 17.61 1.37
N VAL A 31 -2.00 16.49 2.08
CA VAL A 31 -1.06 15.37 2.02
C VAL A 31 -1.17 14.63 0.69
N LEU A 32 -2.35 14.56 0.07
CA LEU A 32 -2.48 14.04 -1.30
C LEU A 32 -1.72 14.92 -2.31
N ILE A 33 -1.79 16.25 -2.18
CA ILE A 33 -1.02 17.17 -3.02
C ILE A 33 0.48 16.96 -2.81
N PHE A 34 0.93 16.85 -1.56
CA PHE A 34 2.32 16.54 -1.23
C PHE A 34 2.77 15.21 -1.85
N ALA A 35 1.98 14.14 -1.70
CA ALA A 35 2.29 12.84 -2.28
C ALA A 35 2.30 12.88 -3.82
N ALA A 36 1.38 13.63 -4.44
CA ALA A 36 1.31 13.82 -5.88
C ALA A 36 2.53 14.57 -6.44
N ALA A 37 3.19 15.41 -5.65
CA ALA A 37 4.40 16.12 -6.06
C ALA A 37 5.60 15.19 -6.34
N PHE A 38 5.58 13.95 -5.84
CA PHE A 38 6.57 12.92 -6.17
C PHE A 38 6.29 12.22 -7.51
N SER A 39 5.12 12.40 -8.10
CA SER A 39 4.78 11.80 -9.40
C SER A 39 5.46 12.60 -10.52
N PRO A 40 6.25 11.95 -11.39
CA PRO A 40 6.71 12.58 -12.63
C PRO A 40 5.49 12.98 -13.48
N ASN A 41 5.52 14.17 -14.09
CA ASN A 41 4.47 14.67 -14.99
C ASN A 41 4.41 13.88 -16.32
N SER A 42 3.96 12.63 -16.30
CA SER A 42 3.67 11.86 -17.51
C SER A 42 2.23 11.39 -17.53
N THR A 43 1.55 11.76 -18.60
CA THR A 43 0.15 11.58 -18.97
C THR A 43 -0.26 10.12 -19.19
N GLU A 44 0.11 9.17 -18.32
CA GLU A 44 -0.23 7.76 -18.49
C GLU A 44 -0.63 7.06 -17.17
N TRP A 45 -1.91 6.68 -17.17
CA TRP A 45 -2.62 5.63 -16.41
C TRP A 45 -2.82 5.87 -14.90
N ALA A 46 -4.09 6.21 -14.61
CA ALA A 46 -4.66 6.53 -13.32
C ALA A 46 -4.46 5.45 -12.25
N GLY A 47 -4.07 5.89 -11.06
CA GLY A 47 -4.26 5.17 -9.79
C GLY A 47 -2.99 5.06 -8.94
N ILE A 48 -2.74 6.08 -8.10
CA ILE A 48 -1.86 5.96 -6.92
C ILE A 48 -0.40 5.56 -7.24
N GLY A 49 0.20 6.18 -8.27
CA GLY A 49 1.63 6.05 -8.55
C GLY A 49 2.44 7.11 -7.79
N ILE A 50 2.70 6.91 -6.50
CA ILE A 50 3.65 7.80 -5.80
C ILE A 50 5.05 7.42 -6.29
N GLY A 51 5.61 8.19 -7.23
CA GLY A 51 7.04 8.35 -7.52
C GLY A 51 8.00 7.14 -7.46
N VAL A 52 7.53 5.89 -7.55
CA VAL A 52 8.34 4.70 -7.25
C VAL A 52 9.48 4.57 -8.26
N ILE A 53 10.67 4.21 -7.76
CA ILE A 53 11.83 3.92 -8.61
C ILE A 53 11.72 2.47 -9.08
N VAL A 54 11.05 2.26 -10.21
CA VAL A 54 10.86 0.92 -10.81
C VAL A 54 11.92 0.65 -11.89
N LEU A 55 12.00 1.52 -12.90
CA LEU A 55 12.83 1.25 -14.08
C LEU A 55 14.32 1.10 -13.76
N PRO A 56 14.96 1.99 -12.96
CA PRO A 56 16.36 1.79 -12.57
C PRO A 56 16.59 0.51 -11.76
N VAL A 57 15.64 0.13 -10.89
CA VAL A 57 15.71 -1.11 -10.09
C VAL A 57 15.61 -2.32 -11.00
N LEU A 58 14.65 -2.34 -11.93
CA LEU A 58 14.47 -3.41 -12.91
C LEU A 58 15.75 -3.62 -13.72
N LEU A 59 16.32 -2.55 -14.29
CA LEU A 59 17.55 -2.64 -15.08
C LEU A 59 18.73 -3.11 -14.22
N ALA A 60 18.86 -2.62 -12.97
CA ALA A 60 19.91 -3.05 -12.06
C ALA A 60 19.80 -4.55 -11.71
N ILE A 61 18.59 -5.08 -11.50
CA ILE A 61 18.38 -6.51 -11.23
C ILE A 61 18.69 -7.35 -12.48
N VAL A 62 18.20 -6.95 -13.66
CA VAL A 62 18.40 -7.69 -14.91
C VAL A 62 19.89 -7.74 -15.28
N PHE A 63 20.53 -6.57 -15.35
CA PHE A 63 21.91 -6.47 -15.85
C PHE A 63 22.97 -6.76 -14.79
N ARG A 64 22.73 -6.40 -13.53
CA ARG A 64 23.73 -6.48 -12.45
C ARG A 64 23.35 -7.40 -11.30
N SER A 65 22.11 -7.90 -11.23
CA SER A 65 21.62 -8.70 -10.09
C SER A 65 21.78 -7.99 -8.75
N VAL A 66 21.69 -6.66 -8.79
CA VAL A 66 21.82 -5.81 -7.61
C VAL A 66 20.54 -5.00 -7.46
N TYR A 67 19.99 -4.99 -6.25
CA TYR A 67 18.96 -4.05 -5.85
C TYR A 67 19.66 -2.82 -5.22
N PRO A 68 19.64 -1.64 -5.87
CA PRO A 68 20.31 -0.46 -5.34
C PRO A 68 19.73 -0.03 -3.98
N SER A 69 20.59 0.16 -2.98
CA SER A 69 20.16 0.44 -1.60
C SER A 69 19.36 1.75 -1.48
N TYR A 70 19.74 2.79 -2.21
CA TYR A 70 19.01 4.06 -2.23
C TYR A 70 17.57 3.88 -2.76
N ALA A 71 17.40 3.07 -3.82
CA ALA A 71 16.09 2.82 -4.40
C ALA A 71 15.23 1.99 -3.46
N LEU A 72 15.82 1.01 -2.76
CA LEU A 72 15.12 0.18 -1.78
C LEU A 72 14.56 1.05 -0.65
N ARG A 73 15.41 1.92 -0.08
CA ARG A 73 15.02 2.82 1.01
C ARG A 73 13.97 3.83 0.58
N PHE A 74 14.11 4.39 -0.62
CA PHE A 74 13.13 5.32 -1.17
C PHE A 74 11.78 4.63 -1.40
N ASN A 75 11.77 3.47 -2.06
CA ASN A 75 10.56 2.69 -2.32
C ASN A 75 9.86 2.26 -1.02
N GLN A 76 10.63 1.90 0.01
CA GLN A 76 10.10 1.60 1.34
C GLN A 76 9.43 2.83 1.97
N ALA A 77 10.13 3.97 2.03
CA ALA A 77 9.60 5.20 2.62
C ALA A 77 8.33 5.68 1.91
N ILE A 78 8.31 5.61 0.58
CA ILE A 78 7.15 5.98 -0.23
C ILE A 78 5.97 5.01 0.00
N LEU A 79 6.20 3.70 0.07
CA LEU A 79 5.13 2.75 0.34
C LEU A 79 4.57 2.93 1.76
N GLU A 80 5.41 3.21 2.75
CA GLU A 80 4.97 3.53 4.12
C GLU A 80 4.14 4.82 4.17
N LEU A 81 4.54 5.87 3.45
CA LEU A 81 3.74 7.09 3.30
C LEU A 81 2.40 6.80 2.62
N SER A 82 2.41 6.07 1.50
CA SER A 82 1.20 5.64 0.78
C SER A 82 0.24 4.89 1.69
N THR A 83 0.76 3.93 2.45
CA THR A 83 -0.04 3.10 3.36
C THR A 83 -0.62 3.94 4.49
N ARG A 84 0.09 4.95 5.00
CA ARG A 84 -0.45 5.89 6.01
C ARG A 84 -1.58 6.73 5.48
N ILE A 85 -1.42 7.27 4.27
CA ILE A 85 -2.45 8.05 3.59
C ILE A 85 -3.67 7.17 3.35
N THR A 86 -3.48 5.97 2.81
CA THR A 86 -4.55 4.99 2.59
C THR A 86 -5.21 4.55 3.88
N ALA A 87 -4.45 4.29 4.94
CA ALA A 87 -5.00 3.90 6.25
C ALA A 87 -5.85 5.03 6.85
N TYR A 88 -5.43 6.29 6.69
CA TYR A 88 -6.25 7.43 7.05
C TYR A 88 -7.51 7.48 6.17
N ALA A 89 -7.38 7.48 4.84
CA ALA A 89 -8.49 7.54 3.90
C ALA A 89 -9.54 6.44 4.13
N LEU A 90 -9.09 5.20 4.35
CA LEU A 90 -9.92 4.01 4.54
C LEU A 90 -10.43 3.83 5.99
N LEU A 91 -10.39 4.88 6.82
CA LEU A 91 -10.89 4.79 8.20
C LEU A 91 -10.18 3.74 9.06
N LEU A 92 -8.98 3.27 8.71
CA LEU A 92 -8.23 2.32 9.53
C LEU A 92 -7.53 3.03 10.70
N ASN A 93 -7.01 4.23 10.46
CA ASN A 93 -6.34 5.05 11.47
C ASN A 93 -6.99 6.45 11.56
N ASP A 94 -7.06 7.01 12.75
CA ASP A 94 -7.61 8.36 12.99
C ASP A 94 -6.55 9.46 13.01
N ASN A 95 -5.29 9.10 13.22
CA ASN A 95 -4.21 10.05 13.25
C ASN A 95 -3.96 10.60 11.84
N TYR A 96 -3.83 11.92 11.74
CA TYR A 96 -3.46 12.56 10.47
C TYR A 96 -2.15 11.96 9.95
N PRO A 97 -2.03 11.64 8.65
CA PRO A 97 -0.85 10.96 8.12
C PRO A 97 0.38 11.84 8.30
N SER A 98 1.30 11.37 9.15
CA SER A 98 2.63 11.99 9.32
C SER A 98 3.44 11.82 8.03
N ILE A 99 4.26 12.80 7.70
CA ILE A 99 5.23 12.70 6.61
C ILE A 99 6.36 11.75 7.03
N GLU A 100 6.87 11.92 8.25
CA GLU A 100 7.92 11.09 8.85
C GLU A 100 7.37 9.81 9.43
N GLY A 101 8.15 8.72 9.37
CA GLY A 101 7.76 7.38 9.82
C GLY A 101 7.15 7.35 11.23
N ASN A 102 6.18 6.46 11.45
CA ASN A 102 5.45 6.33 12.71
C ASN A 102 5.26 4.85 13.07
N SER A 103 5.22 4.51 14.36
CA SER A 103 4.93 3.15 14.83
C SER A 103 3.51 2.66 14.52
N SER A 104 2.56 3.57 14.30
CA SER A 104 1.14 3.24 14.07
C SER A 104 0.88 2.59 12.70
N VAL A 105 1.74 2.83 11.71
CA VAL A 105 1.66 2.22 10.39
C VAL A 105 3.08 1.93 9.90
N ARG A 106 3.41 0.65 9.73
CA ARG A 106 4.72 0.20 9.29
C ARG A 106 4.60 -0.82 8.18
N VAL A 107 5.52 -0.75 7.22
CA VAL A 107 5.58 -1.69 6.11
C VAL A 107 6.98 -2.27 6.06
N LEU A 108 7.11 -3.53 6.45
CA LEU A 108 8.40 -4.22 6.52
C LEU A 108 8.66 -4.91 5.19
N PHE A 109 9.83 -4.63 4.63
CA PHE A 109 10.30 -5.30 3.42
C PHE A 109 11.03 -6.59 3.79
N PRO A 110 10.91 -7.65 2.97
CA PRO A 110 11.71 -8.85 3.16
C PRO A 110 13.18 -8.56 2.89
N GLU A 111 14.06 -9.42 3.42
CA GLU A 111 15.50 -9.30 3.21
C GLU A 111 15.89 -9.63 1.77
N VAL A 112 16.34 -8.62 1.03
CA VAL A 112 16.68 -8.73 -0.41
C VAL A 112 18.16 -9.12 -0.62
N ASP A 113 19.01 -9.10 0.42
CA ASP A 113 20.47 -9.32 0.35
C ASP A 113 21.17 -8.55 -0.79
N GLY A 114 20.75 -7.30 -1.00
CA GLY A 114 21.27 -6.45 -2.08
C GLY A 114 20.91 -6.93 -3.48
N GLY A 115 19.89 -7.77 -3.64
CA GLY A 115 19.43 -8.32 -4.93
C GLY A 115 19.86 -9.75 -5.19
N LYS A 116 20.74 -10.34 -4.37
CA LYS A 116 21.28 -11.70 -4.60
C LYS A 116 20.24 -12.81 -4.49
N LYS A 117 19.20 -12.60 -3.67
CA LYS A 117 18.08 -13.53 -3.53
C LYS A 117 17.07 -13.43 -4.69
N LEU A 118 17.19 -12.41 -5.55
CA LEU A 118 16.26 -12.15 -6.65
C LEU A 118 16.74 -12.74 -7.97
N ASN A 119 15.80 -13.29 -8.73
CA ASN A 119 16.02 -13.79 -10.07
C ASN A 119 16.11 -12.63 -11.07
N ARG A 120 17.05 -12.77 -12.02
CA ARG A 120 17.38 -11.74 -13.02
C ARG A 120 16.26 -11.50 -14.02
N LEU A 121 15.58 -12.56 -14.45
CA LEU A 121 14.63 -12.50 -15.57
C LEU A 121 13.18 -12.39 -15.10
N LEU A 122 12.88 -12.77 -13.85
CA LEU A 122 11.52 -12.69 -13.33
C LEU A 122 10.91 -11.28 -13.41
N PRO A 123 11.63 -10.17 -13.12
CA PRO A 123 11.06 -8.83 -13.25
C PRO A 123 10.40 -8.54 -14.61
N LEU A 124 10.91 -9.12 -15.70
CA LEU A 124 10.37 -8.94 -17.05
C LEU A 124 9.10 -9.74 -17.32
N VAL A 125 8.74 -10.69 -16.47
CA VAL A 125 7.55 -11.54 -16.63
C VAL A 125 6.54 -11.30 -15.50
N LYS A 126 6.98 -10.72 -14.38
CA LYS A 126 6.13 -10.46 -13.20
C LYS A 126 4.89 -9.64 -13.51
N TRP A 127 4.99 -8.62 -14.36
CA TRP A 127 3.85 -7.79 -14.74
C TRP A 127 2.76 -8.58 -15.46
N LEU A 128 3.13 -9.60 -16.25
CA LEU A 128 2.18 -10.54 -16.87
C LEU A 128 1.58 -11.49 -15.83
N LEU A 129 2.40 -12.05 -14.93
CA LEU A 129 1.94 -12.93 -13.84
C LEU A 129 1.08 -12.20 -12.81
N ALA A 130 1.18 -10.88 -12.74
CA ALA A 130 0.37 -10.04 -11.86
C ALA A 130 -1.05 -9.80 -12.40
N ILE A 131 -1.37 -10.15 -13.65
CA ILE A 131 -2.70 -9.94 -14.23
C ILE A 131 -3.82 -10.58 -13.38
N PRO A 132 -3.74 -11.87 -12.98
CA PRO A 132 -4.74 -12.46 -12.10
C PRO A 132 -4.87 -11.73 -10.75
N LEU A 133 -3.76 -11.25 -10.19
CA LEU A 133 -3.75 -10.49 -8.94
C LEU A 133 -4.47 -9.16 -9.11
N TYR A 134 -4.31 -8.47 -10.24
CA TYR A 134 -5.03 -7.23 -10.51
C TYR A 134 -6.54 -7.45 -10.67
N ILE A 135 -6.95 -8.53 -11.34
CA ILE A 135 -8.38 -8.86 -11.50
C ILE A 135 -9.01 -9.09 -10.12
N VAL A 136 -8.38 -9.92 -9.28
CA VAL A 136 -8.86 -10.17 -7.91
C VAL A 136 -8.79 -8.89 -7.06
N GLY A 137 -7.72 -8.11 -7.22
CA GLY A 137 -7.53 -6.83 -6.56
C GLY A 137 -8.63 -5.82 -6.86
N ILE A 138 -9.10 -5.74 -8.11
CA ILE A 138 -10.21 -4.87 -8.49
C ILE A 138 -11.50 -5.31 -7.78
N ILE A 139 -11.79 -6.60 -7.74
CA ILE A 139 -12.96 -7.14 -7.03
C ILE A 139 -12.89 -6.78 -5.54
N TYR A 140 -11.73 -6.98 -4.92
CA TYR A 140 -11.49 -6.62 -3.52
C TYR A 140 -11.57 -5.12 -3.25
N THR A 141 -11.11 -4.28 -4.17
CA THR A 141 -11.25 -2.83 -4.07
C THR A 141 -12.72 -2.42 -4.13
N ILE A 142 -13.53 -2.99 -5.03
CA ILE A 142 -14.97 -2.70 -5.11
C ILE A 142 -15.66 -3.11 -3.80
N TYR A 143 -15.35 -4.31 -3.29
CA TYR A 143 -15.90 -4.78 -2.02
C TYR A 143 -15.45 -3.89 -0.84
N GLY A 144 -14.17 -3.48 -0.82
CA GLY A 144 -13.61 -2.55 0.14
C GLY A 144 -14.29 -1.17 0.09
N LEU A 145 -14.59 -0.64 -1.09
CA LEU A 145 -15.31 0.63 -1.24
C LEU A 145 -16.72 0.55 -0.66
N ILE A 146 -17.43 -0.56 -0.84
CA ILE A 146 -18.75 -0.78 -0.21
C ILE A 146 -18.59 -0.78 1.32
N MET A 147 -17.63 -1.53 1.85
CA MET A 147 -17.35 -1.57 3.28
C MET A 147 -16.88 -0.23 3.85
N LEU A 148 -16.18 0.58 3.05
CA LEU A 148 -15.78 1.93 3.41
C LEU A 148 -16.99 2.83 3.58
N ILE A 149 -17.94 2.79 2.64
CA ILE A 149 -19.18 3.59 2.71
C ILE A 149 -19.99 3.17 3.95
N VAL A 150 -20.17 1.86 4.15
CA VAL A 150 -20.87 1.33 5.33
C VAL A 150 -20.17 1.75 6.64
N GLY A 151 -18.85 1.59 6.71
CA GLY A 151 -18.05 1.96 7.86
C GLY A 151 -18.07 3.47 8.13
N TRP A 152 -18.08 4.30 7.09
CA TRP A 152 -18.17 5.75 7.19
C TRP A 152 -19.49 6.19 7.83
N PHE A 153 -20.61 5.67 7.34
CA PHE A 153 -21.91 5.93 7.96
C PHE A 153 -21.99 5.37 9.39
N ALA A 154 -21.50 4.15 9.61
CA ALA A 154 -21.48 3.56 10.95
C ALA A 154 -20.75 4.47 11.94
N VAL A 155 -19.54 4.92 11.62
CA VAL A 155 -18.76 5.81 12.50
C VAL A 155 -19.47 7.15 12.74
N ILE A 156 -20.14 7.71 11.73
CA ILE A 156 -20.90 8.97 11.89
C ILE A 156 -22.06 8.80 12.87
N PHE A 157 -22.74 7.66 12.89
CA PHE A 157 -23.88 7.46 13.79
C PHE A 157 -23.48 6.89 15.15
N THR A 158 -22.53 5.95 15.20
CA THR A 158 -22.21 5.17 16.40
C THR A 158 -20.87 5.52 17.04
N ARG A 159 -20.01 6.31 16.36
CA ARG A 159 -18.60 6.54 16.75
C ARG A 159 -17.72 5.30 16.78
N GLU A 160 -18.22 4.20 16.23
CA GLU A 160 -17.55 2.92 16.21
C GLU A 160 -17.42 2.41 14.78
N LEU A 161 -16.24 1.91 14.43
CA LEU A 161 -16.01 1.23 13.17
C LEU A 161 -16.33 -0.26 13.36
N PRO A 162 -17.32 -0.82 12.62
CA PRO A 162 -17.61 -2.24 12.70
C PRO A 162 -16.36 -3.06 12.35
N GLN A 163 -16.06 -4.06 13.18
CA GLN A 163 -14.86 -4.90 13.02
C GLN A 163 -14.80 -5.56 11.63
N ALA A 164 -15.95 -6.00 11.09
CA ALA A 164 -16.02 -6.57 9.76
C ALA A 164 -15.56 -5.60 8.65
N CYS A 165 -15.93 -4.31 8.75
CA CYS A 165 -15.46 -3.29 7.81
C CYS A 165 -13.95 -3.09 7.94
N ALA A 166 -13.44 -3.01 9.17
CA ALA A 166 -12.02 -2.83 9.44
C ALA A 166 -11.17 -3.99 8.90
N GLU A 167 -11.60 -5.24 9.11
CA GLU A 167 -10.91 -6.43 8.63
C GLU A 167 -10.81 -6.45 7.10
N VAL A 168 -11.89 -6.10 6.41
CA VAL A 168 -11.89 -6.05 4.93
C VAL A 168 -10.96 -4.95 4.44
N LEU A 169 -11.08 -3.74 4.96
CA LEU A 169 -10.26 -2.59 4.52
C LEU A 169 -8.77 -2.82 4.79
N LEU A 170 -8.43 -3.43 5.93
CA LEU A 170 -7.07 -3.83 6.27
C LEU A 170 -6.56 -4.91 5.30
N GLY A 171 -7.36 -5.95 5.06
CA GLY A 171 -7.01 -7.03 4.14
C GLY A 171 -6.75 -6.52 2.73
N VAL A 172 -7.61 -5.63 2.22
CA VAL A 172 -7.45 -4.99 0.90
C VAL A 172 -6.15 -4.18 0.84
N THR A 173 -5.86 -3.40 1.88
CA THR A 173 -4.61 -2.60 1.95
C THR A 173 -3.38 -3.50 1.95
N ARG A 174 -3.37 -4.58 2.74
CA ARG A 174 -2.30 -5.58 2.78
C ARG A 174 -2.12 -6.29 1.45
N PHE A 175 -3.22 -6.65 0.79
CA PHE A 175 -3.20 -7.26 -0.53
C PHE A 175 -2.51 -6.36 -1.54
N TRP A 176 -2.91 -5.09 -1.66
CA TRP A 176 -2.29 -4.15 -2.58
C TRP A 176 -0.82 -3.90 -2.27
N ASN A 177 -0.43 -3.79 -0.99
CA ASN A 177 0.98 -3.65 -0.62
C ASN A 177 1.83 -4.85 -1.07
N ARG A 178 1.33 -6.09 -0.95
CA ARG A 178 2.02 -7.28 -1.45
C ARG A 178 2.12 -7.29 -2.99
N VAL A 179 1.03 -6.93 -3.68
CA VAL A 179 1.01 -6.84 -5.15
C VAL A 179 2.01 -5.79 -5.63
N LEU A 180 2.04 -4.61 -5.01
CA LEU A 180 3.02 -3.56 -5.31
C LEU A 180 4.45 -4.05 -5.05
N GLY A 181 4.68 -4.72 -3.93
CA GLY A 181 5.96 -5.33 -3.56
C GLY A 181 6.51 -6.30 -4.60
N TYR A 182 5.64 -7.16 -5.13
CA TYR A 182 5.97 -8.15 -6.13
C TYR A 182 6.15 -7.53 -7.53
N ALA A 183 5.17 -6.77 -8.00
CA ALA A 183 5.08 -6.36 -9.41
C ALA A 183 5.88 -5.08 -9.74
N PHE A 184 5.93 -4.11 -8.82
CA PHE A 184 6.53 -2.80 -9.08
C PHE A 184 7.80 -2.55 -8.26
N LEU A 185 7.79 -2.88 -6.97
CA LEU A 185 8.96 -2.66 -6.11
C LEU A 185 10.03 -3.73 -6.30
N LEU A 186 9.67 -4.89 -6.85
CA LEU A 186 10.56 -6.01 -7.16
C LEU A 186 11.38 -6.50 -5.95
N VAL A 187 10.79 -6.45 -4.75
CA VAL A 187 11.45 -6.76 -3.48
C VAL A 187 11.37 -8.25 -3.15
N THR A 188 10.41 -8.96 -3.77
CA THR A 188 10.19 -10.40 -3.59
C THR A 188 9.87 -11.09 -4.91
N ASP A 189 10.36 -12.32 -5.08
CA ASP A 189 10.01 -13.22 -6.18
C ASP A 189 8.88 -14.18 -5.82
N GLU A 190 8.49 -14.24 -4.55
CA GLU A 190 7.40 -15.10 -4.11
C GLU A 190 6.06 -14.56 -4.60
N TYR A 191 5.25 -15.43 -5.21
CA TYR A 191 3.94 -15.05 -5.73
C TYR A 191 2.99 -14.66 -4.58
N PRO A 192 2.39 -13.46 -4.59
CA PRO A 192 1.48 -13.03 -3.54
C PRO A 192 0.28 -13.97 -3.38
N SER A 193 -0.08 -14.26 -2.14
CA SER A 193 -1.29 -15.04 -1.86
C SER A 193 -2.56 -14.21 -2.14
N PHE A 194 -3.62 -14.88 -2.60
CA PHE A 194 -4.93 -14.24 -2.83
C PHE A 194 -5.72 -14.01 -1.55
N THR A 195 -5.29 -14.53 -0.39
CA THR A 195 -6.03 -14.41 0.86
C THR A 195 -5.93 -12.99 1.43
N LEU A 196 -7.05 -12.48 1.97
CA LEU A 196 -7.10 -11.22 2.72
C LEU A 196 -6.70 -11.39 4.19
N LYS A 197 -6.69 -12.63 4.70
CA LYS A 197 -6.26 -12.97 6.06
C LYS A 197 -4.86 -13.56 6.02
N GLU A 198 -4.00 -13.07 6.91
CA GLU A 198 -2.75 -13.73 7.32
C GLU A 198 -3.04 -14.64 8.52
#